data_AF-A0A951ZN64-F1
#
_entry.id   AF-A0A951ZN64-F1
#
_cell.length_a   1.000
_cell.length_b   1.000
_cell.length_c   1.000
_cell.angle_alpha   90.00
_cell.angle_beta   90.00
_cell.angle_gamma   90.00
#
_symmetry.space_group_name_H-M   'P 1'
#
loop_
_entity.id
_entity.type
_entity.pdbx_description
1 polymer ?
#
loop_
_entity_poly.entity_id
_entity_poly.type
_entity_poly.pdbx_seq_one_letter_code
_entity_poly.pdbx_strand_id
1 'polypeptide(L)'
;MKFYLKSPWPLLIWFTLYAIVAFYFMPIATNRIAPYLEDRTIPDLEAGYDFDHIEELMDVMGLEGREAYRKMLLGVDLIYPVIYAMLLATGIVYFLTRT
;
A
#
# COMPACT_ATOMS: atom_id res chain seq x y z
N MET A 1 -9.10 -27.54 -8.80
CA MET A 1 -8.08 -26.50 -8.52
C MET A 1 -7.06 -26.26 -9.66
N LYS A 2 -6.66 -27.27 -10.45
CA LYS A 2 -5.66 -27.09 -11.54
C LYS A 2 -6.10 -26.20 -12.72
N PHE A 3 -7.41 -26.08 -13.01
CA PHE A 3 -7.92 -25.34 -14.18
C PHE A 3 -7.88 -23.81 -14.04
N TYR A 4 -8.01 -23.28 -12.82
CA TYR A 4 -8.04 -21.83 -12.58
C TYR A 4 -6.66 -21.15 -12.71
N LEU A 5 -5.56 -21.91 -12.54
CA LEU A 5 -4.20 -21.36 -12.57
C LEU A 5 -3.70 -21.01 -13.98
N LYS A 6 -4.29 -21.61 -15.02
CA LYS A 6 -4.02 -21.22 -16.41
C LYS A 6 -4.84 -20.02 -16.86
N SER A 7 -5.87 -19.61 -16.11
CA SER A 7 -6.66 -18.46 -16.50
C SER A 7 -5.91 -17.15 -16.18
N PRO A 8 -5.93 -16.13 -17.07
CA PRO A 8 -5.37 -14.82 -16.75
C PRO A 8 -6.23 -14.00 -15.78
N TRP A 9 -7.49 -14.39 -15.56
CA TRP A 9 -8.44 -13.59 -14.78
C TRP A 9 -7.98 -13.30 -13.34
N PRO A 10 -7.45 -14.26 -12.56
CA PRO A 10 -6.96 -13.96 -11.21
C PRO A 10 -5.84 -12.91 -11.22
N LEU A 11 -4.89 -13.02 -12.15
CA LEU A 11 -3.81 -12.05 -12.31
C LEU A 11 -4.36 -10.67 -12.67
N LEU A 12 -5.29 -10.60 -13.63
CA LEU A 12 -5.93 -9.34 -14.04
C LEU A 12 -6.74 -8.70 -12.90
N ILE A 13 -7.43 -9.49 -12.08
CA ILE A 13 -8.17 -8.99 -10.91
C ILE A 13 -7.19 -8.37 -9.92
N TRP A 14 -6.14 -9.09 -9.51
CA TRP A 14 -5.16 -8.56 -8.56
C TRP A 14 -4.39 -7.37 -9.11
N PHE A 15 -4.07 -7.38 -10.41
CA PHE A 15 -3.43 -6.24 -11.06
C PHE A 15 -4.34 -5.01 -11.06
N THR A 16 -5.63 -5.19 -11.34
CA THR A 16 -6.61 -4.10 -11.31
C THR A 16 -6.78 -3.53 -9.90
N LEU A 17 -6.91 -4.40 -8.89
CA LEU A 17 -6.97 -3.98 -7.48
C LEU A 17 -5.70 -3.25 -7.06
N TYR A 18 -4.53 -3.76 -7.43
CA TYR A 18 -3.25 -3.11 -7.21
C TYR A 18 -3.23 -1.72 -7.86
N ALA A 19 -3.61 -1.60 -9.12
CA ALA A 19 -3.63 -0.33 -9.84
C ALA A 19 -4.59 0.68 -9.18
N ILE A 20 -5.77 0.24 -8.74
CA ILE A 20 -6.71 1.09 -8.00
C ILE A 20 -6.08 1.58 -6.69
N VAL A 21 -5.46 0.71 -5.91
CA VAL A 21 -4.84 1.13 -4.65
C VAL A 21 -3.65 2.05 -4.89
N ALA A 22 -2.74 1.68 -5.79
CA ALA A 22 -1.52 2.42 -6.07
C ALA A 22 -1.75 3.78 -6.74
N PHE A 23 -2.70 3.88 -7.69
CA PHE A 23 -2.92 5.10 -8.46
C PHE A 23 -4.11 5.94 -7.99
N TYR A 24 -4.98 5.42 -7.11
CA TYR A 24 -6.13 6.16 -6.62
C TYR A 24 -6.11 6.33 -5.09
N PHE A 25 -6.14 5.23 -4.33
CA PHE A 25 -6.24 5.32 -2.87
C PHE A 25 -4.99 5.90 -2.21
N MET A 26 -3.80 5.43 -2.61
CA MET A 26 -2.54 5.88 -2.02
C MET A 26 -2.27 7.38 -2.26
N PRO A 27 -2.43 7.94 -3.48
CA PRO A 27 -2.32 9.39 -3.68
C PRO A 27 -3.35 10.19 -2.88
N ILE A 28 -4.61 9.72 -2.80
CA ILE A 28 -5.65 10.39 -2.02
C ILE A 28 -5.30 10.39 -0.54
N ALA A 29 -4.90 9.24 0.02
CA ALA A 29 -4.53 9.12 1.42
C ALA A 29 -3.32 10.00 1.75
N THR A 30 -2.28 9.95 0.91
CA THR A 30 -1.05 10.74 1.09
C THR A 30 -1.33 12.24 1.02
N ASN A 31 -2.13 12.70 0.06
CA ASN A 31 -2.50 14.12 -0.04
C ASN A 31 -3.34 14.62 1.14
N ARG A 32 -4.08 13.73 1.81
CA ARG A 32 -4.90 14.08 2.98
C ARG A 32 -4.07 14.23 4.25
N ILE A 33 -2.95 13.53 4.34
CA ILE A 33 -2.03 13.62 5.48
C ILE A 33 -0.90 14.63 5.25
N ALA A 34 -0.57 14.95 4.00
CA ALA A 34 0.51 15.87 3.63
C ALA A 34 0.50 17.21 4.39
N PRO A 35 -0.66 17.85 4.68
CA PRO A 35 -0.68 19.08 5.48
C PRO A 35 -0.14 18.94 6.91
N TYR A 36 -0.05 17.71 7.44
CA TYR A 36 0.39 17.42 8.81
C TYR A 36 1.84 16.92 8.89
N LEU A 37 2.56 16.82 7.77
CA LEU A 37 3.90 16.23 7.75
C LEU A 37 5.04 17.27 7.80
N GLU A 38 4.75 18.57 7.75
CA GLU A 38 5.76 19.66 7.79
C GLU A 38 7.00 19.36 6.93
N ASP A 39 6.78 19.09 5.64
CA ASP A 39 7.80 18.72 4.63
C ASP A 39 8.51 17.36 4.83
N ARG A 40 8.16 16.59 5.87
CA ARG A 40 8.60 15.20 6.02
C ARG A 40 7.85 14.26 5.06
N THR A 41 8.48 13.14 4.75
CA THR A 41 7.88 12.05 3.98
C THR A 41 7.12 11.09 4.87
N ILE A 42 6.22 10.32 4.27
CA ILE A 42 5.66 9.16 4.96
C ILE A 42 6.71 8.04 5.06
N PRO A 43 6.69 7.24 6.13
CA PRO A 43 7.70 6.21 6.37
C PRO A 43 7.80 5.17 5.24
N ASP A 44 6.69 4.86 4.57
CA ASP A 44 6.64 3.85 3.50
C ASP A 44 7.37 4.27 2.21
N LEU A 45 7.68 5.56 2.05
CA LEU A 45 8.47 6.08 0.93
C LEU A 45 9.96 6.18 1.26
N GLU A 46 10.34 5.88 2.49
CA GLU A 46 11.72 5.93 2.95
C GLU A 46 12.37 4.56 2.79
N ALA A 47 13.68 4.54 2.56
CA ALA A 47 14.42 3.27 2.45
C ALA A 47 14.49 2.49 3.78
N GLY A 48 14.24 3.19 4.89
CA GLY A 48 14.18 2.65 6.23
C GLY A 48 14.04 3.78 7.25
N TYR A 49 13.52 3.44 8.42
CA TYR A 49 13.31 4.33 9.55
C TYR A 49 13.50 3.56 10.85
N ASP A 50 13.77 4.27 11.94
CA ASP A 50 13.79 3.73 13.29
C ASP A 50 12.59 4.20 14.11
N PHE A 51 12.51 3.76 15.37
CA PHE A 51 11.41 4.12 16.25
C PHE A 51 11.40 5.62 16.59
N ASP A 52 12.57 6.21 16.80
CA ASP A 52 12.71 7.62 17.17
C ASP A 52 12.19 8.52 16.05
N HIS A 53 12.49 8.19 14.78
CA HIS A 53 11.95 8.89 13.61
C HIS A 53 10.43 8.84 13.54
N ILE A 54 9.82 7.68 13.82
CA ILE A 54 8.36 7.54 13.84
C ILE A 54 7.75 8.33 14.99
N GLU A 55 8.37 8.34 16.16
CA GLU A 55 7.90 9.11 17.30
C GLU A 55 7.93 10.62 16.98
N GLU A 56 9.04 11.12 16.44
CA GLU A 56 9.13 12.50 15.96
C GLU A 56 8.06 12.84 14.92
N LEU A 57 7.84 11.95 13.94
CA LEU A 57 6.85 12.17 12.89
C LEU A 57 5.42 12.25 13.48
N MET A 58 5.11 11.37 14.43
CA MET A 58 3.81 11.32 15.10
C MET A 58 3.57 12.53 16.00
N ASP A 59 4.64 13.09 16.57
CA ASP A 59 4.60 14.34 17.35
C ASP A 59 4.39 15.55 16.45
N VAL A 60 5.11 15.64 15.32
CA VAL A 60 4.92 16.69 14.29
C VAL A 60 3.48 16.68 13.76
N MET A 61 2.94 15.49 13.47
CA MET A 61 1.56 15.35 13.01
C MET A 61 0.51 15.80 14.04
N GLY A 62 0.87 15.86 15.33
CA GLY A 62 -0.04 16.20 16.40
C GLY A 62 -1.24 15.25 16.50
N LEU A 63 -2.28 15.66 17.23
CA LEU A 63 -3.48 14.82 17.41
C LEU A 63 -4.28 14.68 16.10
N GLU A 64 -4.45 15.78 15.38
CA GLU A 64 -5.28 15.85 14.17
C GLU A 64 -4.66 15.04 13.03
N GLY A 65 -3.35 15.16 12.81
CA GLY A 65 -2.64 14.38 11.81
C GLY A 65 -2.68 12.89 12.13
N ARG A 66 -2.48 12.50 13.39
CA ARG A 66 -2.60 11.08 13.81
C ARG A 66 -3.99 10.52 13.57
N GLU A 67 -5.04 11.30 13.82
CA GLU A 67 -6.40 10.89 13.47
C GLU A 67 -6.62 10.76 11.96
N ALA A 68 -6.10 11.70 11.17
CA ALA A 68 -6.16 11.67 9.72
C ALA A 68 -5.44 10.43 9.17
N TYR A 69 -4.22 10.14 9.65
CA TYR A 69 -3.46 8.95 9.32
C TYR A 69 -4.24 7.67 9.63
N ARG A 70 -4.77 7.55 10.85
CA ARG A 70 -5.58 6.38 11.26
C ARG A 70 -6.80 6.14 10.36
N LYS A 71 -7.48 7.22 9.95
CA LYS A 71 -8.71 7.14 9.14
C LYS A 71 -8.43 6.93 7.65
N MET A 72 -7.32 7.45 7.13
CA MET A 72 -7.10 7.59 5.69
C MET A 72 -5.95 6.75 5.15
N LEU A 73 -4.83 6.63 5.88
CA LEU A 73 -3.63 5.95 5.37
C LEU A 73 -3.43 4.57 5.99
N LEU A 74 -3.63 4.40 7.31
CA LEU A 74 -3.40 3.13 8.01
C LEU A 74 -4.14 1.94 7.37
N GLY A 75 -5.37 2.15 6.90
CA GLY A 75 -6.12 1.10 6.21
C GLY A 75 -5.51 0.71 4.86
N VAL A 76 -4.94 1.68 4.13
CA VAL A 76 -4.24 1.45 2.87
C VAL A 76 -2.94 0.69 3.13
N ASP A 77 -2.18 1.08 4.16
CA ASP A 77 -0.91 0.45 4.55
C ASP A 77 -1.09 -1.03 4.93
N LEU A 78 -2.22 -1.39 5.54
CA LEU A 78 -2.53 -2.78 5.89
C LEU A 78 -3.00 -3.60 4.68
N ILE A 79 -3.73 -3.00 3.74
CA ILE A 79 -4.33 -3.71 2.61
C ILE A 79 -3.32 -3.87 1.45
N TYR A 80 -2.48 -2.86 1.22
CA TYR A 80 -1.57 -2.83 0.09
C TYR A 80 -0.61 -4.03 0.04
N PRO A 81 0.08 -4.44 1.13
CA PRO A 81 0.96 -5.61 1.11
C PRO A 81 0.23 -6.90 0.75
N VAL A 82 -1.03 -7.06 1.17
CA VAL A 82 -1.84 -8.25 0.85
C VAL A 82 -2.15 -8.30 -0.64
N ILE A 83 -2.61 -7.18 -1.22
CA ILE A 83 -2.90 -7.10 -2.66
C ILE A 83 -1.62 -7.33 -3.47
N TYR A 84 -0.52 -6.72 -3.06
CA TYR A 84 0.77 -6.87 -3.73
C TYR A 84 1.29 -8.31 -3.67
N ALA A 85 1.23 -8.96 -2.50
CA ALA A 85 1.62 -10.35 -2.34
C ALA A 85 0.77 -11.29 -3.22
N MET A 86 -0.55 -11.06 -3.28
CA MET A 86 -1.45 -11.85 -4.13
C MET A 86 -1.18 -11.63 -5.62
N LEU A 87 -0.90 -10.39 -6.04
CA LEU A 87 -0.50 -10.08 -7.41
C LEU A 87 0.77 -10.83 -7.81
N LEU A 88 1.82 -10.76 -6.98
CA LEU A 88 3.08 -11.45 -7.26
C LEU A 88 2.91 -12.98 -7.25
N ALA A 89 2.24 -13.53 -6.23
CA ALA A 89 2.01 -14.97 -6.13
C ALA A 89 1.24 -15.49 -7.34
N THR A 90 0.16 -14.82 -7.73
CA THR A 90 -0.62 -15.22 -8.91
C THR A 90 0.14 -15.02 -10.22
N GLY A 91 0.94 -13.96 -10.35
CA GLY A 91 1.83 -13.74 -11.49
C GLY A 91 2.86 -14.85 -11.65
N ILE A 92 3.58 -15.19 -10.58
CA ILE A 92 4.56 -16.29 -10.56
C ILE A 92 3.90 -17.59 -11.01
N VAL A 93 2.77 -17.96 -10.40
CA VAL A 93 2.07 -19.21 -10.75
C VAL A 93 1.57 -19.18 -12.20
N TYR A 94 1.05 -18.05 -12.68
CA TYR A 94 0.55 -17.90 -14.05
C TYR A 94 1.65 -18.11 -15.10
N PHE A 95 2.86 -17.57 -14.86
CA PHE A 95 3.99 -17.71 -15.78
C PHE A 95 4.66 -19.09 -15.69
N LEU A 96 4.83 -19.64 -14.48
CA LEU A 96 5.40 -20.98 -14.29
C LEU A 96 4.53 -22.11 -14.85
N THR A 97 3.22 -21.90 -14.99
CA THR A 97 2.29 -22.90 -15.55
C THR A 97 2.10 -22.78 -17.07
N ARG A 98 2.77 -21.81 -17.69
CA ARG A 98 2.80 -21.56 -19.15
C ARG A 98 4.15 -21.81 -19.79
N THR A 99 5.20 -21.97 -18.99
CA THR A 99 6.49 -22.50 -19.43
C THR A 99 6.39 -24.01 -19.54
#